data_AF-A0A4Q3T8U6-F1
#
_entry.id   AF-A0A4Q3T8U6-F1
#
_cell.length_a   1.000
_cell.length_b   1.000
_cell.length_c   1.000
_cell.angle_alpha   90.00
_cell.angle_beta   90.00
_cell.angle_gamma   90.00
#
_symmetry.space_group_name_H-M   'P 1'
#
loop_
_entity.id
_entity.type
_entity.pdbx_description
1 polymer ?
#
loop_
_entity_poly.entity_id
_entity_poly.type
_entity_poly.pdbx_seq_one_letter_code
_entity_poly.pdbx_strand_id
1 'polypeptide(L)' 'MNSAHLESCIGAKVLTEAMRRSKKPGDAKALLASIKGLGTYDTGGFTVNYGADQQHGSKYVELGMVTRDGKLR' A
#
# COMPACT_ATOMS: atom_id res chain seq x y z
N MET A 1 10.00 15.64 -2.81
CA MET A 1 9.76 14.29 -2.25
C MET A 1 9.82 13.32 -3.42
N ASN A 2 10.74 12.36 -3.42
CA ASN A 2 10.83 11.37 -4.51
C ASN A 2 9.64 10.39 -4.39
N SER A 3 9.10 9.91 -5.51
CA SER A 3 7.95 8.97 -5.54
C SER A 3 8.21 7.72 -4.70
N ALA A 4 9.47 7.26 -4.63
CA ALA A 4 9.88 6.12 -3.81
C ALA A 4 9.64 6.33 -2.29
N HIS A 5 9.74 7.57 -1.79
CA HIS A 5 9.47 7.83 -0.36
C HIS A 5 7.98 7.70 -0.04
N LEU A 6 7.12 8.18 -0.94
CA LEU A 6 5.66 8.05 -0.79
C LEU A 6 5.25 6.57 -0.87
N GLU A 7 5.77 5.83 -1.86
CA GLU A 7 5.54 4.39 -2.01
C GLU A 7 5.94 3.62 -0.74
N SER A 8 7.12 3.91 -0.18
CA SER A 8 7.60 3.29 1.04
C SER A 8 6.70 3.61 2.24
N CYS A 9 6.20 4.85 2.35
CA CYS A 9 5.27 5.25 3.41
C CYS A 9 3.94 4.51 3.31
N ILE A 10 3.38 4.40 2.10
CA ILE A 10 2.14 3.65 1.84
C ILE A 10 2.35 2.18 2.21
N GLY A 11 3.44 1.55 1.73
CA GLY A 11 3.77 0.16 2.06
C GLY A 11 3.93 -0.08 3.57
N ALA A 12 4.58 0.84 4.28
CA ALA A 12 4.72 0.76 5.73
C ALA A 12 3.37 0.87 6.48
N LYS A 13 2.45 1.74 6.02
CA LYS A 13 1.09 1.82 6.60
C LYS A 13 0.30 0.53 6.37
N VAL A 14 0.36 -0.04 5.17
CA VAL A 14 -0.27 -1.33 4.87
C VAL A 14 0.28 -2.44 5.76
N LEU A 15 1.60 -2.51 5.90
CA LEU A 15 2.26 -3.51 6.74
C LEU A 15 1.86 -3.37 8.21
N THR A 16 1.94 -2.16 8.76
CA THR A 16 1.61 -1.91 10.17
C THR A 16 0.13 -2.15 10.45
N GLU A 17 -0.77 -1.83 9.53
CA GLU A 17 -2.19 -2.16 9.65
C GLU A 17 -2.44 -3.67 9.62
N ALA A 18 -1.77 -4.40 8.74
CA ALA A 18 -1.87 -5.86 8.71
C ALA A 18 -1.30 -6.50 10.00
N MET A 19 -0.20 -5.97 10.54
CA MET A 19 0.33 -6.39 11.83
C MET A 19 -0.66 -6.12 12.97
N ARG A 20 -1.33 -4.95 12.96
CA ARG A 20 -2.35 -4.57 13.94
C ARG A 20 -3.57 -5.49 13.89
N ARG A 21 -3.97 -5.96 12.70
CA ARG A 21 -5.10 -6.89 12.51
C ARG A 21 -4.72 -8.36 12.72
N SER A 22 -3.43 -8.69 12.69
CA SER A 22 -2.96 -10.05 12.94
C SER A 22 -3.26 -10.46 14.37
N LYS A 23 -3.93 -11.61 14.53
CA LYS A 23 -4.28 -12.18 15.83
C LYS A 23 -3.09 -12.82 16.56
N LYS A 24 -1.97 -13.02 15.86
CA LYS A 24 -0.73 -13.63 16.39
C LYS A 24 0.47 -12.77 16.00
N PRO A 25 0.86 -11.79 16.83
CA PRO A 25 2.04 -10.97 16.58
C PRO A 25 3.30 -11.84 16.47
N GLY A 26 4.15 -11.56 15.49
CA GLY A 26 5.41 -12.29 15.25
C GLY A 26 5.28 -13.59 14.42
N ASP A 27 4.07 -14.05 14.11
CA ASP A 27 3.87 -15.20 13.24
C ASP A 27 3.70 -14.77 11.77
N ALA A 28 4.60 -15.24 10.90
CA ALA A 28 4.61 -14.87 9.48
C ALA A 28 3.36 -15.38 8.72
N LYS A 29 2.83 -16.55 9.06
CA LYS A 29 1.62 -17.10 8.42
C LYS A 29 0.38 -16.30 8.83
N ALA A 30 0.30 -15.89 10.09
CA ALA A 30 -0.77 -15.03 10.59
C ALA A 30 -0.72 -13.63 9.96
N LEU A 31 0.48 -13.05 9.81
CA LEU A 31 0.65 -11.79 9.09
C LEU A 31 0.19 -11.91 7.64
N LEU A 32 0.63 -12.95 6.91
CA LEU A 32 0.21 -13.19 5.54
C LEU A 32 -1.31 -13.35 5.42
N ALA A 33 -1.92 -14.12 6.33
CA ALA A 33 -3.37 -14.28 6.38
C ALA A 33 -4.07 -12.93 6.63
N SER A 34 -3.51 -12.08 7.49
CA SER A 34 -4.04 -10.73 7.74
C SER A 34 -3.90 -9.81 6.53
N ILE A 35 -2.83 -9.90 5.74
CA ILE A 35 -2.67 -9.13 4.50
C ILE A 35 -3.70 -9.61 3.47
N LYS A 36 -3.83 -10.92 3.28
CA LYS A 36 -4.83 -11.53 2.37
C LYS A 36 -6.27 -11.26 2.79
N GLY A 37 -6.51 -10.94 4.06
CA GLY A 37 -7.80 -10.54 4.60
C GLY A 37 -7.93 -9.04 4.88
N LEU A 38 -7.01 -8.20 4.40
CA LEU A 38 -7.00 -6.76 4.71
C LEU A 38 -8.23 -6.06 4.12
N GLY A 39 -8.69 -6.51 2.94
CA GLY A 39 -9.75 -5.84 2.21
C GLY A 39 -9.35 -4.43 1.83
N THR A 40 -10.33 -3.53 1.81
CA THR A 40 -10.14 -2.11 1.52
C THR A 40 -9.53 -1.38 2.71
N TYR A 41 -8.44 -0.65 2.48
CA TYR A 41 -7.75 0.16 3.48
C TYR A 41 -7.28 1.48 2.88
N ASP A 42 -7.64 2.58 3.54
CA ASP A 42 -7.19 3.93 3.17
C ASP A 42 -5.89 4.28 3.91
N THR A 43 -4.85 4.59 3.15
CA THR A 43 -3.54 4.98 3.68
C THR A 43 -3.40 6.50 3.88
N GLY A 44 -4.51 7.25 3.82
CA GLY A 44 -4.58 8.70 3.99
C GLY A 44 -4.72 9.44 2.67
N GLY A 45 -5.68 9.03 1.84
CA GLY A 45 -5.95 9.57 0.50
C GLY A 45 -5.53 8.64 -0.64
N PHE A 46 -4.96 7.47 -0.34
CA PHE A 46 -4.68 6.42 -1.31
C PHE A 46 -5.21 5.08 -0.79
N THR A 47 -6.24 4.56 -1.46
CA THR A 47 -6.92 3.33 -1.06
C THR A 47 -6.28 2.12 -1.72
N VAL A 48 -5.97 1.11 -0.92
CA VAL A 48 -5.56 -0.22 -1.37
C VAL A 48 -6.64 -1.24 -1.09
N ASN A 49 -6.68 -2.33 -1.86
CA ASN A 49 -7.56 -3.46 -1.63
C ASN A 49 -6.80 -4.78 -1.80
N TYR A 50 -6.69 -5.57 -0.74
CA TYR A 50 -6.08 -6.90 -0.77
C TYR A 50 -7.08 -8.00 -0.43
N GLY A 51 -6.89 -9.16 -1.05
CA GLY A 51 -7.74 -10.34 -0.92
C GLY A 51 -6.94 -11.63 -1.10
N ALA A 52 -7.58 -12.78 -0.85
CA ALA A 52 -6.94 -14.08 -1.04
C ALA A 52 -6.37 -14.27 -2.46
N ASP A 53 -7.13 -13.80 -3.45
CA ASP A 53 -6.79 -13.83 -4.89
C ASP A 53 -6.44 -12.43 -5.44
N GLN A 54 -6.21 -11.45 -4.55
CA GLN A 54 -5.86 -10.08 -4.92
C GLN A 54 -4.64 -9.61 -4.14
N GLN A 55 -3.47 -9.85 -4.74
CA GLN A 55 -2.18 -9.45 -4.15
C GLN A 55 -1.67 -8.10 -4.69
N HIS A 56 -2.35 -7.52 -5.67
CA HIS A 56 -2.02 -6.20 -6.21
C HIS A 56 -2.97 -5.15 -5.61
N GLY A 57 -2.46 -4.39 -4.64
CA GLY A 57 -3.29 -3.54 -3.79
C GLY A 57 -3.96 -2.37 -4.50
N SER A 58 -3.45 -1.90 -5.63
CA SER A 58 -4.03 -0.77 -6.37
C SER A 58 -3.73 -0.90 -7.85
N LYS A 59 -4.67 -0.49 -8.69
CA LYS A 59 -4.49 -0.37 -10.15
C LYS A 59 -4.38 1.08 -10.60
N TYR A 60 -4.24 2.01 -9.65
CA TYR A 60 -4.15 3.44 -9.94
C TYR A 60 -2.84 3.74 -10.68
N VAL A 61 -2.96 4.48 -11.78
CA VAL A 61 -1.83 4.98 -12.56
C VAL A 61 -2.13 6.42 -12.94
N GLU A 62 -1.13 7.28 -12.76
CA GLU A 62 -1.17 8.67 -13.16
C GLU A 62 0.02 8.96 -14.07
N LEU A 63 -0.24 9.67 -15.17
CA LEU A 63 0.79 10.10 -16.11
C LEU A 63 1.13 11.55 -15.79
N GLY A 64 2.39 11.80 -15.42
CA GLY A 64 2.93 13.15 -15.25
C GLY A 64 3.93 13.47 -16.35
N MET A 65 3.81 14.64 -16.96
CA MET A 65 4.80 15.14 -17.91
C MET A 65 5.80 16.02 -17.19
N VAL A 66 7.09 15.71 -17.33
CA VAL A 66 8.17 16.61 -16.88
C VAL A 66 8.44 17.62 -17.99
N THR A 67 8.11 18.88 -17.73
CA THR A 67 8.37 19.98 -18.65
C THR A 67 9.84 20.40 -18.62
N ARG A 68 10.25 21.19 -19.63
CA ARG A 68 11.63 21.67 -19.74
C ARG A 68 12.07 22.56 -18.56
N ASP A 69 11.14 23.21 -17.87
CA ASP A 69 11.37 23.96 -16.62
C ASP A 69 11.36 23.06 -15.37
N GLY A 70 11.29 21.73 -15.53
CA GLY A 70 11.39 20.75 -14.46
C GLY A 70 10.13 20.58 -13.62
N LYS A 71 8.96 21.04 -14.11
CA LYS A 71 7.68 20.91 -13.41
C LYS A 71 6.91 19.69 -13.90
N LEU A 72 6.08 19.15 -13.02
CA LEU A 72 5.11 18.12 -13.37
C LEU A 72 3.80 18.78 -13.83
N ARG A 73 3.20 18.24 -14.89
CA ARG A 73 1.88 18.59 -15.40
C ARG A 73 1.06 17.36 -15.71
#